data_AF-A0A0M3KGE8-F1
#
_entry.id   AF-A0A0M3KGE8-F1
#
_cell.length_a   1.000
_cell.length_b   1.000
_cell.length_c   1.000
_cell.angle_alpha   90.00
_cell.angle_beta   90.00
_cell.angle_gamma   90.00
#
_symmetry.space_group_name_H-M   'P 1'
#
loop_
_entity.id
_entity.type
_entity.pdbx_description
1 polymer ?
#
loop_
_entity_poly.entity_id
_entity_poly.type
_entity_poly.pdbx_seq_one_letter_code
_entity_poly.pdbx_strand_id
1 'polypeptide(L)'
;MRKEWEEHGLMIICKSAQMSKFKLVLFDKEGGVRLIQESNKRKGCTAAEFFFVPFNRANLSEFIPMKFLMEDKETPISFHLLDTLETVGSHTLEERDHYLCVYGDNWIKDVRYQLKFVPLNGSPQSVELKREQAYDNLEKESMSPYLAKKISPSHSSKGLFSSWF
;
A
#
# COMPACT_ATOMS: atom_id res chain seq x y z
N MET A 1 9.88 19.12 -12.63
CA MET A 1 10.29 18.32 -11.45
C MET A 1 11.81 18.13 -11.56
N ARG A 2 12.57 17.75 -10.52
CA ARG A 2 13.98 17.40 -10.80
C ARG A 2 13.98 16.17 -11.70
N LYS A 3 14.76 16.15 -12.79
CA LYS A 3 14.78 15.05 -13.76
C LYS A 3 14.96 13.67 -13.12
N GLU A 4 15.80 13.60 -12.08
CA GLU A 4 16.05 12.39 -11.29
C GLU A 4 14.79 11.79 -10.63
N TRP A 5 13.75 12.60 -10.34
CA TRP A 5 12.47 12.11 -9.78
C TRP A 5 11.45 11.79 -10.86
N GLU A 6 11.64 12.26 -12.10
CA GLU A 6 10.75 11.92 -13.22
C GLU A 6 10.96 10.47 -13.66
N GLU A 7 12.20 9.97 -13.60
CA GLU A 7 12.55 8.61 -14.00
C GLU A 7 12.12 7.55 -12.96
N HIS A 8 12.24 7.86 -11.67
CA HIS A 8 12.06 6.87 -10.61
C HIS A 8 10.89 7.17 -9.67
N GLY A 9 10.47 8.43 -9.60
CA GLY A 9 9.37 8.89 -8.77
C GLY A 9 9.79 9.52 -7.44
N LEU A 10 8.79 10.07 -6.76
CA LEU A 10 8.89 10.72 -5.47
C LEU A 10 7.76 10.23 -4.57
N MET A 11 8.09 9.88 -3.34
CA MET A 11 7.10 9.64 -2.31
C MET A 11 7.12 10.78 -1.29
N ILE A 12 5.94 11.29 -0.96
CA ILE A 12 5.73 12.26 0.12
C ILE A 12 5.00 11.53 1.23
N ILE A 13 5.58 11.54 2.43
CA ILE A 13 5.01 10.91 3.61
C ILE A 13 4.74 11.99 4.65
N CYS A 14 3.52 12.01 5.19
CA CYS A 14 3.19 12.76 6.39
C CYS A 14 2.84 11.78 7.53
N LYS A 15 3.43 11.96 8.71
CA LYS A 15 3.16 11.14 9.91
C LYS A 15 2.82 12.01 11.12
N SER A 16 1.98 11.49 12.01
CA SER A 16 1.77 12.02 13.35
C SER A 16 1.77 10.90 14.39
N ALA A 17 2.56 11.06 15.46
CA ALA A 17 2.59 10.12 16.58
C ALA A 17 1.35 10.22 17.49
N GLN A 18 0.52 11.24 17.29
CA GLN A 18 -0.60 11.57 18.17
C GLN A 18 -1.89 10.83 17.80
N MET A 19 -1.80 9.92 16.83
CA MET A 19 -2.86 8.98 16.43
C MET A 19 -4.20 9.63 16.01
N SER A 20 -4.18 10.93 15.75
CA SER A 20 -5.33 11.70 15.29
C SER A 20 -5.42 11.67 13.77
N LYS A 21 -6.64 11.66 13.23
CA LYS A 21 -6.86 11.73 11.78
C LYS A 21 -6.45 13.10 11.24
N PHE A 22 -5.98 13.11 10.00
CA PHE A 22 -5.68 14.31 9.24
C PHE A 22 -5.80 14.01 7.73
N LYS A 23 -5.81 15.06 6.91
CA LYS A 23 -5.75 14.96 5.45
C LYS A 23 -4.48 15.61 4.95
N LEU A 24 -3.79 14.93 4.04
CA LEU A 24 -2.71 15.51 3.25
C LEU A 24 -3.31 16.01 1.95
N VAL A 25 -3.11 17.28 1.62
CA VAL A 25 -3.73 17.94 0.46
C VAL A 25 -2.64 18.57 -0.39
N LEU A 26 -2.69 18.28 -1.70
CA LEU A 26 -1.85 18.91 -2.71
C LEU A 26 -2.70 19.90 -3.50
N PHE A 27 -2.22 21.13 -3.62
CA PHE A 27 -2.80 22.18 -4.44
C PHE A 27 -1.86 22.53 -5.59
N ASP A 28 -2.44 22.97 -6.71
CA ASP A 28 -1.70 23.65 -7.76
C ASP A 28 -1.41 25.12 -7.39
N LYS A 29 -0.72 25.83 -8.29
CA LYS A 29 -0.39 27.25 -8.11
C LYS A 29 -1.62 28.18 -8.14
N GLU A 30 -2.71 27.76 -8.77
CA GLU A 30 -3.98 28.48 -8.83
C GLU A 30 -4.87 28.28 -7.59
N GLY A 31 -4.43 27.44 -6.63
CA GLY A 31 -5.20 27.08 -5.44
C GLY A 31 -6.23 25.97 -5.67
N GLY A 32 -6.22 25.32 -6.83
CA GLY A 32 -7.02 24.15 -7.14
C GLY A 32 -6.50 22.91 -6.42
N VAL A 33 -7.42 22.14 -5.82
CA VAL A 33 -7.08 20.87 -5.17
C VAL A 33 -6.77 19.81 -6.22
N ARG A 34 -5.58 19.22 -6.14
CA ARG A 34 -5.12 18.17 -7.06
C ARG A 34 -5.22 16.78 -6.47
N LEU A 35 -4.79 16.62 -5.21
CA LEU A 35 -4.85 15.34 -4.51
C LEU A 35 -5.26 15.56 -3.06
N ILE A 36 -6.09 14.66 -2.55
CA ILE A 36 -6.40 14.56 -1.13
C ILE A 36 -6.15 13.12 -0.71
N GLN A 37 -5.40 12.93 0.36
CA GLN A 37 -5.21 11.64 0.99
C GLN A 37 -5.56 11.74 2.47
N GLU A 38 -6.56 10.97 2.90
CA GLU A 38 -6.85 10.81 4.33
C GLU A 38 -5.77 9.92 4.98
N SER A 39 -5.39 10.28 6.21
CA SER A 39 -4.44 9.49 7.00
C SER A 39 -5.06 8.17 7.45
N ASN A 40 -4.30 7.10 7.32
CA ASN A 40 -4.63 5.81 7.90
C ASN A 40 -3.93 5.62 9.24
N LYS A 41 -4.59 4.91 10.15
CA LYS A 41 -4.00 4.51 11.43
C LYS A 41 -3.02 3.37 11.18
N ARG A 42 -1.79 3.51 11.67
CA ARG A 42 -0.74 2.48 11.64
C ARG A 42 -0.29 2.17 13.06
N LYS A 43 0.54 1.15 13.23
CA LYS A 43 1.13 0.81 14.52
C LYS A 43 1.95 1.99 15.05
N GLY A 44 1.41 2.69 16.05
CA GLY A 44 2.07 3.81 16.74
C GLY A 44 2.07 5.16 16.03
N CYS A 45 1.43 5.31 14.86
CA CYS A 45 1.22 6.64 14.25
C CYS A 45 -0.01 6.68 13.33
N THR A 46 -0.46 7.86 12.94
CA THR A 46 -1.29 8.06 11.74
C THR A 46 -0.41 8.56 10.60
N ALA A 47 -0.68 8.08 9.38
CA ALA A 47 0.13 8.39 8.21
C ALA A 47 -0.69 8.56 6.94
N ALA A 48 -0.30 9.51 6.10
CA ALA A 48 -0.81 9.72 4.74
C ALA A 48 0.38 9.81 3.78
N GLU A 49 0.22 9.26 2.58
CA GLU A 49 1.27 9.31 1.55
C GLU A 49 0.74 9.69 0.18
N PHE A 50 1.54 10.48 -0.54
CA PHE A 50 1.45 10.58 -1.98
C PHE A 50 2.61 9.84 -2.62
N PHE A 51 2.33 9.21 -3.75
CA PHE A 51 3.34 8.55 -4.56
C PHE A 51 3.19 9.09 -5.97
N PHE A 52 4.25 9.75 -6.43
CA PHE A 52 4.38 10.21 -7.79
C PHE A 52 5.34 9.26 -8.48
N VAL A 53 4.81 8.26 -9.18
CA VAL A 53 5.61 7.21 -9.84
C VAL A 53 5.16 7.04 -11.28
N PRO A 54 6.07 6.72 -12.22
CA PRO A 54 5.74 6.54 -13.63
C PRO A 54 5.12 5.18 -13.95
N PHE A 55 4.80 4.35 -12.94
CA PHE A 55 4.23 3.02 -13.09
C PHE A 55 2.98 2.84 -12.24
N ASN A 56 2.12 1.89 -12.63
CA ASN A 56 0.93 1.54 -11.88
C ASN A 56 1.30 0.91 -10.54
N ARG A 57 0.54 1.27 -9.50
CA ARG A 57 0.67 0.67 -8.18
C ARG A 57 -0.53 -0.21 -7.92
N ALA A 58 -0.36 -1.17 -7.03
CA ALA A 58 -1.47 -1.90 -6.47
C ALA A 58 -1.52 -1.62 -4.97
N ASN A 59 -2.73 -1.41 -4.46
CA ASN A 59 -3.01 -1.28 -3.05
C ASN A 59 -3.84 -2.48 -2.62
N LEU A 60 -3.46 -3.11 -1.53
CA LEU A 60 -4.29 -4.14 -0.88
C LEU A 60 -5.02 -3.44 0.25
N SER A 61 -6.34 -3.42 0.16
CA SER A 61 -7.15 -2.93 1.28
C SER A 61 -7.02 -3.92 2.44
N GLU A 62 -6.68 -3.43 3.64
CA GLU A 62 -6.68 -4.26 4.86
C GLU A 62 -8.10 -4.72 5.25
N PHE A 63 -9.14 -4.21 4.59
CA PHE A 63 -10.51 -4.61 4.81
C PHE A 63 -10.89 -5.74 3.85
N ILE A 64 -10.82 -6.98 4.33
CA ILE A 64 -11.46 -8.11 3.67
C ILE A 64 -12.93 -8.09 4.10
N PRO A 65 -13.90 -7.93 3.19
CA PRO A 65 -15.30 -8.12 3.53
C PRO A 65 -15.48 -9.58 3.99
N MET A 66 -15.73 -9.79 5.29
CA MET A 66 -15.84 -11.13 5.89
C MET A 66 -16.89 -12.04 5.20
N LYS A 67 -17.75 -11.46 4.36
CA LYS A 67 -18.73 -12.17 3.53
C LYS A 67 -18.06 -13.21 2.61
N PHE A 68 -16.94 -12.87 1.97
CA PHE A 68 -16.24 -13.78 1.06
C PHE A 68 -15.61 -14.97 1.79
N LEU A 69 -15.09 -14.75 3.00
CA LEU A 69 -14.52 -15.81 3.84
C LEU A 69 -15.58 -16.79 4.36
N MET A 70 -16.85 -16.38 4.41
CA MET A 70 -17.93 -17.19 4.95
C MET A 70 -18.59 -18.09 3.89
N GLU A 71 -18.49 -17.74 2.61
CA GLU A 71 -19.13 -18.46 1.50
C GLU A 71 -18.21 -19.54 0.90
N ASP A 72 -16.90 -19.31 0.84
CA ASP A 72 -15.91 -20.26 0.34
C ASP A 72 -14.87 -20.60 1.43
N LYS A 73 -14.86 -21.87 1.86
CA LYS A 73 -13.93 -22.39 2.87
C LYS A 73 -12.81 -23.24 2.27
N GLU A 74 -12.87 -23.53 0.97
CA GLU A 74 -11.87 -24.35 0.29
C GLU A 74 -10.72 -23.48 -0.24
N THR A 75 -11.03 -22.26 -0.68
CA THR A 75 -10.04 -21.30 -1.15
C THR A 75 -9.19 -20.73 -0.01
N PRO A 76 -7.84 -20.79 -0.08
CA PRO A 76 -6.99 -20.18 0.93
C PRO A 76 -7.21 -18.66 1.05
N ILE A 77 -7.18 -18.14 2.28
CA ILE A 77 -7.34 -16.71 2.60
C ILE A 77 -6.48 -15.78 1.73
N SER A 78 -5.28 -16.23 1.37
CA SER A 78 -4.35 -15.45 0.54
C SER A 78 -4.93 -15.08 -0.83
N PHE A 79 -5.85 -15.86 -1.39
CA PHE A 79 -6.51 -15.54 -2.65
C PHE A 79 -7.63 -14.53 -2.47
N HIS A 80 -8.40 -14.61 -1.38
CA HIS A 80 -9.42 -13.60 -1.05
C HIS A 80 -8.83 -12.22 -0.75
N LEU A 81 -7.56 -12.14 -0.33
CA LEU A 81 -6.85 -10.86 -0.23
C LEU A 81 -6.74 -10.17 -1.59
N LEU A 82 -6.61 -10.92 -2.68
CA LEU A 82 -6.52 -10.35 -4.03
C LEU A 82 -7.83 -9.73 -4.50
N ASP A 83 -8.97 -10.10 -3.93
CA ASP A 83 -10.26 -9.45 -4.23
C ASP A 83 -10.28 -7.99 -3.76
N THR A 84 -9.41 -7.63 -2.80
CA THR A 84 -9.22 -6.27 -2.31
C THR A 84 -8.11 -5.51 -3.03
N LEU A 85 -7.53 -6.12 -4.08
CA LEU A 85 -6.45 -5.52 -4.86
C LEU A 85 -7.00 -4.41 -5.74
N GLU A 86 -6.72 -3.17 -5.36
CA GLU A 86 -7.06 -2.01 -6.16
C GLU A 86 -5.82 -1.55 -6.93
N THR A 87 -5.94 -1.47 -8.26
CA THR A 87 -4.91 -0.82 -9.06
C THR A 87 -5.06 0.69 -8.96
N VAL A 88 -4.04 1.33 -8.42
CA VAL A 88 -3.94 2.79 -8.33
C VAL A 88 -3.09 3.25 -9.51
N GLY A 89 -3.69 4.05 -10.38
CA GLY A 89 -3.03 4.56 -11.59
C GLY A 89 -1.72 5.30 -11.28
N SER A 90 -0.88 5.42 -12.30
CA SER A 90 0.32 6.27 -12.22
C SER A 90 -0.10 7.74 -12.08
N HIS A 91 0.54 8.42 -11.13
CA HIS A 91 0.44 9.86 -10.99
C HIS A 91 1.83 10.43 -11.19
N THR A 92 2.01 11.23 -12.24
CA THR A 92 3.24 12.00 -12.43
C THR A 92 3.06 13.37 -11.79
N LEU A 93 4.11 13.89 -11.16
CA LEU A 93 4.07 15.25 -10.65
C LEU A 93 4.39 16.21 -11.79
N GLU A 94 3.47 17.12 -12.08
CA GLU A 94 3.64 18.08 -13.16
C GLU A 94 4.78 19.07 -12.83
N GLU A 95 5.47 19.56 -13.86
CA GLU A 95 6.50 20.59 -13.71
C GLU A 95 5.86 21.96 -13.44
N ARG A 96 5.43 22.16 -12.20
CA ARG A 96 4.90 23.42 -11.68
C ARG A 96 5.14 23.49 -10.18
N ASP A 97 4.91 24.66 -9.60
CA ASP A 97 4.88 24.80 -8.16
C ASP A 97 3.62 24.14 -7.60
N HIS A 98 3.82 23.33 -6.54
CA HIS A 98 2.74 22.66 -5.83
C HIS A 98 2.79 23.07 -4.37
N TYR A 99 1.62 23.33 -3.79
CA TYR A 99 1.50 23.61 -2.37
C TYR A 99 1.00 22.38 -1.63
N LEU A 100 1.70 22.02 -0.56
CA LEU A 100 1.35 20.87 0.27
C LEU A 100 0.84 21.36 1.62
N CYS A 101 -0.34 20.90 2.01
CA CYS A 101 -0.98 21.26 3.26
C CYS A 101 -1.37 20.00 4.06
N VAL A 102 -1.26 20.09 5.37
CA VAL A 102 -1.77 19.08 6.30
C VAL A 102 -2.95 19.68 7.05
N TYR A 103 -4.13 19.13 6.80
CA TYR A 103 -5.35 19.53 7.47
C TYR A 103 -5.64 18.56 8.62
N GLY A 104 -5.39 19.01 9.85
CA GLY A 104 -5.67 18.25 11.06
C GLY A 104 -7.14 18.32 11.47
N ASP A 105 -7.64 17.24 12.07
CA ASP A 105 -9.00 17.19 12.63
C ASP A 105 -9.08 17.78 14.05
N ASN A 106 -7.92 18.06 14.68
CA ASN A 106 -7.84 18.69 16.00
C ASN A 106 -7.69 20.20 15.87
N TRP A 107 -8.73 20.94 16.25
CA TRP A 107 -8.69 22.41 16.32
C TRP A 107 -8.29 22.95 17.70
N ILE A 108 -8.32 22.11 18.73
CA ILE A 108 -8.11 22.51 20.13
C ILE A 108 -6.67 22.25 20.60
N LYS A 109 -5.97 21.29 19.99
CA LYS A 109 -4.63 20.84 20.41
C LYS A 109 -3.65 20.94 19.26
N ASP A 110 -2.46 21.45 19.56
CA ASP A 110 -1.36 21.48 18.61
C ASP A 110 -0.86 20.07 18.30
N VAL A 111 -1.03 19.68 17.05
CA VAL A 111 -0.54 18.41 16.52
C VAL A 111 0.77 18.61 15.81
N ARG A 112 1.77 17.80 16.17
CA ARG A 112 3.03 17.75 15.44
C ARG A 112 2.92 16.76 14.28
N TYR A 113 3.19 17.26 13.09
CA TYR A 113 3.26 16.48 11.86
C TYR A 113 4.69 16.46 11.35
N GLN A 114 5.14 15.29 10.88
CA GLN A 114 6.42 15.13 10.22
C GLN A 114 6.20 14.87 8.74
N LEU A 115 6.67 15.78 7.90
CA LEU A 115 6.74 15.56 6.47
C LEU A 115 8.11 15.04 6.06
N LYS A 116 8.12 14.03 5.20
CA LYS A 116 9.33 13.46 4.62
C LYS A 116 9.14 13.31 3.12
N PHE A 117 10.10 13.83 2.38
CA PHE A 117 10.23 13.63 0.94
C PHE A 117 11.25 12.52 0.72
N VAL A 118 10.85 11.48 0.00
CA VAL A 118 11.68 10.31 -0.28
C VAL A 118 11.77 10.18 -1.80
N PRO A 119 12.87 10.64 -2.40
CA PRO A 119 13.19 10.29 -3.78
C PRO A 119 13.25 8.78 -3.88
N LEU A 120 12.51 8.21 -4.83
CA LEU A 120 12.70 6.83 -5.17
C LEU A 120 13.93 6.83 -6.09
N ASN A 121 15.02 6.21 -5.68
CA ASN A 121 16.11 5.89 -6.58
C ASN A 121 15.79 4.52 -7.19
N GLY A 122 16.21 4.15 -8.40
CA GLY A 122 15.99 2.79 -8.92
C GLY A 122 16.65 1.65 -8.11
N SER A 123 17.08 1.88 -6.86
CA SER A 123 17.67 0.87 -6.00
C SER A 123 16.60 -0.14 -5.54
N PRO A 124 16.96 -1.42 -5.35
CA PRO A 124 16.02 -2.44 -4.88
C PRO A 124 15.27 -2.02 -3.60
N GLN A 125 15.98 -1.38 -2.66
CA GLN A 125 15.42 -0.92 -1.38
C GLN A 125 14.27 0.09 -1.50
N SER A 126 14.27 0.99 -2.48
CA SER A 126 13.18 1.97 -2.66
C SER A 126 11.92 1.33 -3.26
N VAL A 127 12.09 0.26 -4.04
CA VAL A 127 11.03 -0.58 -4.61
C VAL A 127 10.52 -1.59 -3.56
N GLU A 128 11.39 -2.01 -2.62
CA GLU A 128 11.11 -3.03 -1.59
C GLU A 128 10.66 -2.50 -0.23
N LEU A 129 10.67 -1.19 0.02
CA LEU A 129 10.37 -0.59 1.33
C LEU A 129 8.96 -0.88 1.90
N LYS A 130 8.05 -1.48 1.12
CA LYS A 130 6.81 -2.12 1.61
C LYS A 130 6.68 -3.61 1.26
N ARG A 131 7.56 -4.13 0.41
CA ARG A 131 7.51 -5.48 -0.14
C ARG A 131 8.02 -6.51 0.87
N GLU A 132 9.16 -6.29 1.51
CA GLU A 132 9.79 -7.33 2.33
C GLU A 132 8.96 -7.68 3.59
N GLN A 133 8.51 -6.69 4.35
CA GLN A 133 7.78 -6.95 5.61
C GLN A 133 6.38 -7.52 5.41
N ALA A 134 5.68 -7.11 4.34
CA ALA A 134 4.35 -7.63 4.05
C ALA A 134 4.44 -9.07 3.51
N TYR A 135 5.36 -9.34 2.58
CA TYR A 135 5.55 -10.68 2.01
C TYR A 135 6.11 -11.67 3.05
N ASP A 136 7.08 -11.27 3.87
CA ASP A 136 7.61 -12.15 4.92
C ASP A 136 6.54 -12.57 5.93
N ASN A 137 5.62 -11.66 6.28
CA ASN A 137 4.53 -11.96 7.19
C ASN A 137 3.49 -12.87 6.51
N LEU A 138 3.18 -12.61 5.24
CA LEU A 138 2.22 -13.39 4.46
C LEU A 138 2.74 -14.81 4.17
N GLU A 139 4.03 -14.96 3.87
CA GLU A 139 4.70 -16.25 3.73
C GLU A 139 4.72 -17.02 5.06
N LYS A 140 5.03 -16.36 6.18
CA LYS A 140 4.98 -17.00 7.50
C LYS A 140 3.57 -17.47 7.85
N GLU A 141 2.56 -16.65 7.57
CA GLU A 141 1.15 -17.02 7.80
C GLU A 141 0.71 -18.16 6.88
N SER A 142 1.04 -18.10 5.58
CA SER A 142 0.69 -19.16 4.62
C SER A 142 1.42 -20.47 4.90
N MET A 143 2.64 -20.41 5.42
CA MET A 143 3.47 -21.58 5.76
C MET A 143 3.18 -22.16 7.15
N SER A 144 2.55 -21.38 8.04
CA SER A 144 2.20 -21.81 9.40
C SER A 144 1.40 -23.13 9.49
N PRO A 145 0.44 -23.44 8.59
CA PRO A 145 -0.32 -24.69 8.65
C PRO A 145 0.54 -25.90 8.29
N TYR A 146 1.53 -25.71 7.41
CA TYR A 146 2.44 -26.75 6.92
C TYR A 146 3.58 -27.03 7.90
N LEU A 147 4.07 -25.99 8.57
CA LEU A 147 5.10 -26.10 9.61
C LEU A 147 4.55 -26.73 10.91
N ALA A 148 3.33 -26.39 11.31
CA ALA A 148 2.73 -26.91 12.55
C ALA A 148 2.28 -28.37 12.47
N LYS A 149 1.92 -28.88 11.27
CA LYS A 149 1.41 -30.25 11.10
C LYS A 149 2.42 -31.26 10.52
N LYS A 150 3.65 -30.87 10.16
CA LYS A 150 4.59 -31.71 9.39
C LYS A 150 3.92 -32.40 8.18
N ILE A 151 3.01 -31.69 7.50
CA ILE A 151 2.42 -32.19 6.25
C ILE A 151 3.30 -31.64 5.14
N SER A 152 4.10 -32.53 4.53
CA SER A 152 4.83 -32.22 3.31
C SER A 152 3.83 -31.90 2.18
N PRO A 153 4.15 -30.96 1.27
CA PRO A 153 3.38 -30.79 0.06
C PRO A 153 3.42 -32.12 -0.68
N SER A 154 2.30 -32.84 -0.76
CA SER A 154 2.22 -34.01 -1.62
C SER A 154 2.31 -33.50 -3.05
N HIS A 155 3.33 -33.92 -3.79
CA HIS A 155 3.37 -33.79 -5.23
C HIS A 155 2.18 -34.60 -5.77
N SER A 156 1.05 -33.94 -6.01
CA SER A 156 -0.07 -34.52 -6.74
C SER A 156 0.26 -34.49 -8.23
N SER A 157 1.24 -35.30 -8.64
CA SER A 157 1.33 -35.76 -10.02
C SER A 157 0.26 -36.84 -10.21
N LYS A 158 -1.00 -36.43 -10.41
CA LYS A 158 -2.03 -37.32 -10.95
C LYS A 158 -2.54 -36.69 -12.23
N GLY A 159 -2.26 -37.40 -13.33
CA GLY A 159 -2.41 -36.94 -14.70
C GLY A 159 -3.83 -36.53 -15.06
N LEU A 160 -3.90 -35.45 -15.83
CA LEU A 160 -5.11 -34.86 -16.40
C LEU A 160 -5.40 -35.36 -17.82
N PHE A 161 -4.88 -36.52 -18.25
CA PHE A 161 -5.16 -37.07 -19.58
C PHE A 161 -5.27 -38.59 -19.57
N SER A 162 -6.35 -39.13 -19.00
CA SER A 162 -6.81 -40.50 -19.29
C SER A 162 -8.28 -40.69 -18.91
N SER A 163 -9.18 -39.86 -19.41
CA SER A 163 -10.60 -40.24 -19.54
C SER A 163 -11.35 -39.22 -20.38
N TRP A 164 -11.02 -39.12 -21.66
CA TRP A 164 -12.00 -38.82 -22.69
C TRP A 164 -11.77 -39.85 -23.80
N PHE A 165 -12.86 -40.47 -24.23
CA PHE A 165 -12.95 -41.12 -25.53
C PHE A 165 -12.52 -40.15 -26.63
#